data_AF-A0A223PH04-F1
#
_entry.id   AF-A0A223PH04-F1
#
_cell.length_a   1.000
_cell.length_b   1.000
_cell.length_c   1.000
_cell.angle_alpha   90.00
_cell.angle_beta   90.00
_cell.angle_gamma   90.00
#
_symmetry.space_group_name_H-M   'P 1'
#
loop_
_entity.id
_entity.type
_entity.pdbx_description
1 polymer ?
#
loop_
_entity_poly.entity_id
_entity_poly.type
_entity_poly.pdbx_seq_one_letter_code
_entity_poly.pdbx_strand_id
1 'polypeptide(L)'
;MRSKQRAVTAEEKMLWSKMSKIGCIACFLDGFHNSYVSIHHIDGRTKPDCHKKVLPLRAPHHQRDDTDPMKRDAVHPEKARFEAKYGSQYELQAQVMSMLGADHAVADWGNTRPRVVH
;
A
#
# COMPACT_ATOMS: atom_id res chain seq x y z
N MET A 1 6.42 27.13 -13.39
CA MET A 1 5.12 26.91 -12.70
C MET A 1 5.37 26.18 -11.40
N ARG A 2 4.79 26.64 -10.28
CA ARG A 2 4.80 25.86 -9.02
C ARG A 2 3.78 24.72 -9.12
N SER A 3 4.14 23.53 -8.64
CA SER A 3 3.22 22.39 -8.55
C SER A 3 2.02 22.77 -7.70
N LYS A 4 0.81 22.38 -8.12
CA LYS A 4 -0.42 22.55 -7.32
C LYS A 4 -0.50 21.56 -6.15
N GLN A 5 0.43 20.62 -6.04
CA GLN A 5 0.47 19.63 -4.97
C GLN A 5 1.04 20.22 -3.68
N ARG A 6 0.57 19.72 -2.54
CA ARG A 6 1.15 20.06 -1.23
C ARG A 6 2.60 19.57 -1.17
N ALA A 7 3.46 20.33 -0.51
CA ALA A 7 4.82 19.89 -0.24
C ALA A 7 4.81 18.75 0.78
N VAL A 8 5.65 17.75 0.56
CA VAL A 8 5.82 16.62 1.48
C VAL A 8 6.72 17.04 2.63
N THR A 9 6.25 16.86 3.86
CA THR A 9 7.02 17.14 5.09
C THR A 9 8.09 16.08 5.35
N ALA A 10 9.01 16.36 6.27
CA ALA A 10 10.01 15.38 6.69
C ALA A 10 9.36 14.19 7.41
N GLU A 11 8.35 14.40 8.26
CA GLU A 11 7.66 13.30 8.93
C GLU A 11 6.91 12.39 7.95
N GLU A 12 6.28 12.96 6.93
CA GLU A 12 5.59 12.17 5.89
C GLU A 12 6.57 11.32 5.08
N LYS A 13 7.75 11.85 4.74
CA LYS A 13 8.81 11.04 4.09
C LYS A 13 9.29 9.91 5.00
N MET A 14 9.46 10.17 6.29
CA MET A 14 9.86 9.15 7.26
C MET A 14 8.79 8.06 7.38
N LEU A 15 7.50 8.42 7.38
CA LEU A 15 6.39 7.48 7.33
C LEU A 15 6.48 6.59 6.08
N TRP A 16 6.74 7.17 4.91
CA TRP A 16 6.88 6.42 3.65
C TRP A 16 8.05 5.43 3.69
N SER A 17 9.19 5.86 4.24
CA SER A 17 10.36 4.99 4.42
C SER A 17 10.10 3.84 5.39
N LYS A 18 9.18 4.00 6.35
CA LYS A 18 8.75 2.91 7.23
C LYS A 18 7.77 1.98 6.51
N MET A 19 6.79 2.55 5.79
CA MET A 19 5.83 1.78 4.98
C MET A 19 6.51 0.94 3.90
N SER A 20 7.57 1.43 3.26
CA SER A 20 8.28 0.67 2.23
C SER A 20 8.98 -0.59 2.77
N LYS A 21 9.34 -0.59 4.05
CA LYS A 21 9.92 -1.76 4.73
C LYS A 21 8.89 -2.87 5.01
N ILE A 22 7.61 -2.52 5.15
CA ILE A 22 6.51 -3.49 5.20
C ILE A 22 6.33 -4.15 3.83
N GLY A 23 6.59 -3.41 2.76
CA GLY A 23 6.40 -3.87 1.39
C GLY A 23 4.95 -3.78 0.93
N CYS A 24 4.64 -4.45 -0.17
CA CYS A 24 3.35 -4.32 -0.82
C CYS A 24 2.24 -4.99 0.01
N ILE A 25 1.27 -4.20 0.49
CA ILE A 25 0.16 -4.72 1.30
C ILE A 25 -0.70 -5.75 0.54
N ALA A 26 -0.89 -5.57 -0.77
CA ALA A 26 -1.62 -6.54 -1.57
C ALA A 26 -0.85 -7.85 -1.76
N CYS A 27 0.48 -7.79 -1.93
CA CYS A 27 1.31 -9.00 -1.90
C CYS A 27 1.21 -9.72 -0.56
N PHE A 28 1.22 -8.98 0.55
CA PHE A 28 1.10 -9.56 1.88
C PHE A 28 -0.19 -10.37 2.01
N LEU A 29 -1.31 -9.83 1.52
CA LEU A 29 -2.60 -10.53 1.51
C LEU A 29 -2.64 -11.71 0.52
N ASP A 30 -1.89 -11.63 -0.58
CA ASP A 30 -1.65 -12.78 -1.49
C ASP A 30 -0.69 -13.82 -0.87
N GLY A 31 -0.12 -13.59 0.33
CA GLY A 31 0.81 -14.49 1.01
C GLY A 31 2.28 -14.37 0.58
N PHE A 32 2.66 -13.25 -0.03
CA PHE A 32 4.01 -12.95 -0.49
C PHE A 32 4.56 -11.67 0.14
N HIS A 33 5.89 -11.56 0.24
CA HIS A 33 6.55 -10.31 0.63
C HIS A 33 7.28 -9.69 -0.56
N ASN A 34 7.09 -8.39 -0.78
CA ASN A 34 7.82 -7.62 -1.79
C ASN A 34 8.03 -6.19 -1.32
N SER A 35 9.27 -5.82 -1.03
CA SER A 35 9.67 -4.49 -0.56
C SER A 35 9.92 -3.48 -1.69
N TYR A 36 9.90 -3.90 -2.96
CA TYR A 36 10.03 -3.02 -4.11
C TYR A 36 8.70 -2.35 -4.43
N VAL A 37 8.43 -1.27 -3.69
CA VAL A 37 7.16 -0.55 -3.72
C VAL A 37 7.32 0.91 -4.09
N SER A 38 6.22 1.49 -4.52
CA SER A 38 6.01 2.92 -4.68
C SER A 38 4.84 3.36 -3.79
N ILE A 39 4.81 4.64 -3.44
CA ILE A 39 3.77 5.22 -2.59
C ILE A 39 2.57 5.60 -3.47
N HIS A 40 1.45 4.93 -3.24
CA HIS A 40 0.16 5.20 -3.83
C HIS A 40 -0.64 6.17 -2.94
N HIS A 41 -1.18 7.25 -3.49
CA HIS A 41 -2.02 8.21 -2.75
C HIS A 41 -3.50 7.85 -2.90
N ILE A 42 -4.19 7.67 -1.77
CA ILE A 42 -5.60 7.24 -1.74
C ILE A 42 -6.54 8.35 -2.22
N ASP A 43 -6.27 9.59 -1.81
CA ASP A 43 -7.18 10.73 -2.01
C ASP A 43 -6.43 11.99 -2.49
N GLY A 44 -5.67 11.82 -3.58
CA GLY A 44 -4.94 12.90 -4.23
C GLY A 44 -3.75 13.43 -3.42
N ARG A 45 -3.27 14.63 -3.78
CA ARG A 45 -2.02 15.21 -3.27
C ARG A 45 -2.14 16.67 -2.77
N THR A 46 -3.36 17.14 -2.53
CA THR A 46 -3.65 18.54 -2.17
C THR A 46 -4.37 18.69 -0.83
N LYS A 47 -5.22 17.73 -0.46
CA LYS A 47 -6.00 17.74 0.79
C LYS A 47 -5.10 17.65 2.04
N PRO A 48 -5.57 18.09 3.22
CA PRO A 48 -4.90 17.83 4.49
C PRO A 48 -4.59 16.35 4.67
N ASP A 49 -3.39 16.07 5.19
CA ASP A 49 -2.86 14.72 5.43
C ASP A 49 -2.83 13.79 4.21
N CYS A 50 -2.94 14.30 2.98
CA CYS A 50 -2.94 13.48 1.76
C CYS A 50 -1.69 12.58 1.65
N HIS A 51 -0.55 13.03 2.16
CA HIS A 51 0.70 12.26 2.15
C HIS A 51 0.77 11.22 3.27
N LYS A 52 -0.12 11.24 4.26
CA LYS A 52 -0.26 10.17 5.24
C LYS A 52 -1.27 9.12 4.77
N LYS A 53 -2.23 9.52 3.94
CA LYS A 53 -3.27 8.70 3.29
C LYS A 53 -2.73 7.98 2.06
N VAL A 54 -1.85 7.02 2.30
CA VAL A 54 -1.10 6.33 1.26
C VAL A 54 -0.96 4.82 1.50
N LEU A 55 -0.64 4.07 0.44
CA LEU A 55 -0.33 2.63 0.50
C LEU A 55 1.05 2.34 -0.12
N PRO A 56 1.85 1.43 0.45
CA PRO A 56 3.00 0.84 -0.24
C PRO A 56 2.50 -0.23 -1.21
N LEU A 57 2.67 -0.02 -2.52
CA LEU A 57 2.26 -0.97 -3.56
C LEU A 57 3.39 -1.23 -4.56
N ARG A 58 3.61 -2.50 -4.93
CA ARG A 58 4.50 -2.87 -6.03
C ARG A 58 3.88 -2.51 -7.38
N ALA A 59 4.70 -2.41 -8.42
CA ALA A 59 4.25 -1.93 -9.73
C ALA A 59 2.95 -2.61 -10.23
N PRO A 60 2.84 -3.96 -10.34
CA PRO A 60 1.60 -4.59 -10.82
C PRO A 60 0.37 -4.50 -9.91
N HIS A 61 0.53 -4.12 -8.64
CA HIS A 61 -0.61 -3.82 -7.77
C HIS A 61 -0.91 -2.30 -7.74
N HIS A 62 0.02 -1.45 -8.17
CA HIS A 62 -0.15 -0.01 -8.21
C HIS A 62 -0.72 0.47 -9.57
N GLN A 63 -0.14 0.00 -10.66
CA GLN A 63 -0.50 0.37 -12.03
C GLN A 63 -0.64 -0.90 -12.86
N ARG A 64 -1.54 -0.87 -13.84
CA ARG A 64 -1.67 -1.97 -14.80
C ARG A 64 -0.33 -2.22 -15.49
N ASP A 65 0.09 -3.48 -15.41
CA ASP A 65 1.31 -3.99 -16.04
C ASP A 65 0.91 -5.21 -16.88
N ASP A 66 0.80 -4.99 -18.19
CA ASP A 66 0.45 -6.06 -19.15
C ASP A 66 1.57 -7.10 -19.32
N THR A 67 2.75 -6.86 -18.74
CA THR A 67 3.86 -7.82 -18.72
C THR A 67 3.88 -8.69 -17.46
N ASP A 68 3.04 -8.42 -16.45
CA ASP A 68 2.94 -9.26 -15.25
C ASP A 68 2.30 -10.61 -15.62
N PRO A 69 3.04 -11.75 -15.54
CA PRO A 69 2.49 -13.05 -15.91
C PRO A 69 1.31 -13.47 -15.03
N MET A 70 1.20 -12.91 -13.81
CA MET A 70 0.10 -13.21 -12.89
C MET A 70 -1.14 -12.33 -13.11
N LYS A 71 -1.07 -11.33 -14.01
CA LYS A 71 -2.17 -10.39 -14.29
C LYS A 71 -2.85 -9.87 -13.02
N ARG A 72 -2.04 -9.44 -12.05
CA ARG A 72 -2.52 -9.00 -10.75
C ARG A 72 -3.47 -7.81 -10.88
N ASP A 73 -4.39 -7.73 -9.92
CA ASP A 73 -5.29 -6.60 -9.77
C ASP A 73 -4.51 -5.36 -9.36
N ALA A 74 -4.47 -4.35 -10.24
CA ALA A 74 -3.88 -3.06 -9.95
C ALA A 74 -4.94 -2.09 -9.43
N VAL A 75 -4.58 -1.21 -8.50
CA VAL A 75 -5.49 -0.14 -8.05
C VAL A 75 -5.75 0.89 -9.16
N HIS A 76 -4.82 1.04 -10.11
CA HIS A 76 -5.01 1.86 -11.29
C HIS A 76 -4.84 1.04 -12.59
N PRO A 77 -5.84 1.06 -13.49
CA PRO A 77 -7.15 1.70 -13.38
C PRO A 77 -8.21 0.89 -12.60
N GLU A 78 -7.95 -0.37 -12.24
CA GLU A 78 -8.97 -1.32 -11.78
C GLU A 78 -9.34 -1.22 -10.29
N LYS A 79 -9.42 0.00 -9.74
CA LYS A 79 -9.69 0.27 -8.32
C LYS A 79 -10.82 -0.60 -7.75
N ALA A 80 -11.95 -0.69 -8.44
CA ALA A 80 -13.10 -1.46 -7.96
C ALA A 80 -12.79 -2.95 -7.79
N ARG A 81 -12.06 -3.56 -8.73
CA ARG A 81 -11.65 -4.97 -8.67
C ARG A 81 -10.58 -5.18 -7.60
N PHE A 82 -9.62 -4.26 -7.50
CA PHE A 82 -8.62 -4.25 -6.43
C PHE A 82 -9.28 -4.22 -5.04
N GLU A 83 -10.19 -3.27 -4.80
CA GLU A 83 -10.85 -3.12 -3.50
C GLU A 83 -11.81 -4.27 -3.19
N ALA A 84 -12.46 -4.85 -4.21
CA ALA A 84 -13.27 -6.06 -4.03
C ALA A 84 -12.43 -7.27 -3.58
N LYS A 85 -11.16 -7.36 -4.03
CA LYS A 85 -10.27 -8.48 -3.68
C LYS A 85 -9.59 -8.29 -2.32
N TYR A 86 -9.08 -7.10 -2.03
CA TYR A 86 -8.20 -6.88 -0.87
C TYR A 86 -8.86 -6.08 0.27
N GLY A 87 -10.04 -5.51 0.05
CA GLY A 87 -10.65 -4.50 0.92
C GLY A 87 -10.39 -3.08 0.41
N SER A 88 -11.11 -2.11 0.98
CA SER A 88 -10.96 -0.71 0.61
C SER A 88 -9.55 -0.19 0.88
N GLN A 89 -9.12 0.83 0.13
CA GLN A 89 -7.79 1.42 0.34
C GLN A 89 -7.57 1.94 1.76
N TYR A 90 -8.62 2.44 2.44
CA TYR A 90 -8.51 2.89 3.83
C TYR A 90 -8.42 1.73 4.83
N GLU A 91 -9.08 0.60 4.59
CA GLU A 91 -8.90 -0.61 5.39
C GLU A 91 -7.48 -1.16 5.25
N LEU A 92 -6.95 -1.20 4.03
CA LEU A 92 -5.57 -1.56 3.77
C LEU A 92 -4.58 -0.60 4.45
N GLN A 93 -4.88 0.70 4.44
CA GLN A 93 -4.07 1.69 5.14
C GLN A 93 -4.07 1.45 6.65
N ALA A 94 -5.24 1.19 7.24
CA ALA A 94 -5.35 0.87 8.66
C ALA A 94 -4.53 -0.37 9.03
N GLN A 95 -4.52 -1.40 8.17
CA GLN A 95 -3.66 -2.57 8.35
C GLN A 95 -2.17 -2.20 8.31
N VAL A 96 -1.72 -1.43 7.31
CA VAL A 96 -0.32 -0.96 7.22
C VAL A 96 0.06 -0.15 8.47
N MET A 97 -0.82 0.73 8.95
CA MET A 97 -0.57 1.51 10.16
C MET A 97 -0.51 0.64 11.41
N SER A 98 -1.35 -0.39 11.51
CA SER A 98 -1.29 -1.38 12.59
C SER A 98 0.04 -2.13 12.57
N MET A 99 0.53 -2.52 11.39
CA MET A 99 1.84 -3.19 11.22
C MET A 99 3.02 -2.28 11.60
N LEU A 100 2.88 -0.96 11.48
CA LEU A 100 3.89 0.00 11.93
C LEU A 100 3.89 0.20 13.45
N GLY A 101 2.73 0.06 14.09
CA GLY A 101 2.54 0.26 15.54
C GLY A 101 2.78 -0.99 16.38
N ALA A 102 2.61 -2.18 15.79
CA ALA A 102 3.16 -3.41 16.36
C ALA A 102 4.68 -3.31 16.25
N ASP A 103 5.39 -3.26 17.39
CA ASP A 103 6.86 -3.21 17.42
C ASP A 103 7.44 -4.21 16.42
N HIS A 104 8.46 -3.76 15.70
CA HIS A 104 9.11 -4.40 14.54
C HIS A 104 9.81 -5.74 14.87
N ALA A 105 9.20 -6.58 15.70
CA ALA A 105 9.48 -7.99 15.82
C ALA A 105 9.09 -8.61 14.48
N VAL A 106 10.06 -8.58 13.56
CA VAL A 106 10.20 -9.42 12.37
C VAL A 106 8.97 -10.29 12.18
N ALA A 107 8.00 -9.77 11.42
CA ALA A 107 6.81 -10.51 11.08
C ALA A 107 7.27 -11.89 10.63
N ASP A 108 6.99 -12.91 11.44
CA ASP A 108 7.15 -14.29 11.02
C ASP A 108 6.15 -14.45 9.89
N TRP A 109 6.63 -14.20 8.66
CA TRP A 109 5.84 -14.00 7.45
C TRP A 109 4.97 -15.21 7.10
N GLY A 110 5.11 -16.32 7.84
CA GLY A 110 4.26 -17.51 7.77
C GLY A 110 3.00 -17.50 8.64
N ASN A 111 2.91 -16.68 9.70
CA ASN A 111 1.97 -16.93 10.81
C ASN A 111 0.89 -15.86 11.06
N THR A 112 0.88 -14.75 10.30
CA THR A 112 -0.05 -13.61 10.51
C THR A 112 -1.15 -13.48 9.46
N ARG A 113 -1.44 -14.55 8.71
CA ARG A 113 -2.54 -14.55 7.74
C ARG A 113 -3.87 -14.21 8.45
N PRO A 114 -4.59 -13.14 8.08
CA PRO A 114 -5.99 -13.03 8.47
C PRO A 114 -6.73 -14.23 7.85
N ARG A 115 -7.37 -15.02 8.69
CA ARG A 115 -8.16 -16.19 8.29
C ARG A 115 -9.34 -15.68 7.47
N VAL A 116 -9.26 -15.75 6.15
CA VAL A 116 -10.38 -15.42 5.27
C VAL A 116 -11.46 -16.49 5.50
N VAL A 117 -12.50 -16.13 6.26
CA VAL A 117 -13.74 -16.90 6.30
C VAL A 117 -14.39 -16.75 4.93
N HIS A 118 -14.62 -17.88 4.28
CA HIS A 118 -15.21 -17.95 2.93
C HIS A 118 -16.67 -17.51 2.94
#